data_AF-A0A6J8AWR0-F1
#
_entry.id   AF-A0A6J8AWR0-F1
#
_cell.length_a   1.000
_cell.length_b   1.000
_cell.length_c   1.000
_cell.angle_alpha   90.00
_cell.angle_beta   90.00
_cell.angle_gamma   90.00
#
_symmetry.space_group_name_H-M   'P 1'
#
loop_
_entity.id
_entity.type
_entity.pdbx_description
1 polymer ?
#
loop_
_entity_poly.entity_id
_entity_poly.type
_entity_poly.pdbx_seq_one_letter_code
_entity_poly.pdbx_strand_id
1 'polypeptide(L)'
;MFMDDGITYNINDNDAQIVNISNGKHFKSDIINHWKDIDIEQVKVVIYRDSLEQAFLHFNGSGTDKKNWFSQNGLLNSSYIDLKTASPGVSGYHFSIEGHSKSRRRFFVNKSFGGCGMDAGWLLVSEGSVCSYESFNTLTIIYSPTNTYMKMIDIKASTCQPLAHQADICSTPVQLASSSYCYQLCNKSLPENNLQDKVQNLEKLLKVDRKATSKYRRSITSAPDNRFSSKTMGLVGAMCIALVVGFIVTLDCVNIYQKCSKTNKVTTVKEDCTNEVKRGIPLKEKGKNKDV
;
A
#
# COMPACT_ATOMS: atom_id res chain seq x y z
N MET A 1 -17.62 26.98 -10.39
CA MET A 1 -16.56 25.95 -10.35
C MET A 1 -16.96 24.66 -11.06
N PHE A 2 -18.14 24.11 -10.79
CA PHE A 2 -18.57 22.84 -11.39
C PHE A 2 -19.20 22.97 -12.78
N MET A 3 -19.57 24.20 -13.17
CA MET A 3 -20.18 24.48 -14.45
C MET A 3 -19.16 24.83 -15.52
N ASP A 4 -19.60 24.55 -16.75
CA ASP A 4 -18.92 24.63 -18.03
C ASP A 4 -18.32 26.00 -18.35
N ASP A 5 -17.18 26.27 -17.75
CA ASP A 5 -16.26 27.34 -18.11
C ASP A 5 -15.16 26.85 -19.07
N GLY A 6 -15.10 25.54 -19.36
CA GLY A 6 -13.96 24.92 -20.05
C GLY A 6 -12.67 24.92 -19.21
N ILE A 7 -12.73 25.34 -17.95
CA ILE A 7 -11.57 25.54 -17.09
C ILE A 7 -11.31 24.26 -16.30
N THR A 8 -10.05 23.82 -16.32
CA THR A 8 -9.51 22.82 -15.39
C THR A 8 -9.15 23.50 -14.08
N TYR A 9 -9.23 22.78 -12.96
CA TYR A 9 -8.94 23.38 -11.67
C TYR A 9 -7.96 22.52 -10.89
N ASN A 10 -6.88 23.15 -10.44
CA ASN A 10 -5.82 22.52 -9.65
C ASN A 10 -5.16 21.29 -10.32
N ILE A 11 -5.05 21.29 -11.66
CA ILE A 11 -4.47 20.16 -12.41
C ILE A 11 -2.98 19.91 -12.12
N ASN A 12 -2.24 20.94 -11.73
CA ASN A 12 -0.82 20.85 -11.36
C ASN A 12 -0.61 20.78 -9.84
N ASP A 13 -1.69 20.66 -9.07
CA ASP A 13 -1.65 20.63 -7.61
C ASP A 13 -1.92 19.20 -7.13
N ASN A 14 -0.84 18.47 -6.84
CA ASN A 14 -0.92 17.08 -6.36
C ASN A 14 -1.73 16.97 -5.06
N ASP A 15 -1.71 17.99 -4.21
CA ASP A 15 -2.44 18.00 -2.94
C ASP A 15 -3.95 18.11 -3.13
N ALA A 16 -4.41 18.71 -4.24
CA ALA A 16 -5.82 18.81 -4.59
C ALA A 16 -6.35 17.54 -5.30
N GLN A 17 -5.46 16.76 -5.92
CA GLN A 17 -5.80 15.49 -6.59
C GLN A 17 -6.02 14.34 -5.61
N ILE A 18 -5.44 14.43 -4.42
CA ILE A 18 -5.65 13.44 -3.37
C ILE A 18 -7.02 13.70 -2.74
N VAL A 19 -7.82 12.64 -2.57
CA VAL A 19 -9.06 12.66 -1.81
C VAL A 19 -8.72 12.75 -0.31
N ASN A 20 -8.19 13.89 0.11
CA ASN A 20 -7.87 14.20 1.50
C ASN A 20 -8.60 15.48 1.91
N ILE A 21 -9.44 15.34 2.93
CA ILE A 21 -10.32 16.39 3.44
C ILE A 21 -9.52 17.55 4.06
N SER A 22 -8.25 17.34 4.41
CA SER A 22 -7.41 18.36 5.09
C SER A 22 -7.03 19.55 4.22
N ASN A 23 -6.97 19.40 2.89
CA ASN A 23 -6.38 20.42 2.03
C ASN A 23 -7.39 21.50 1.62
N GLY A 24 -8.69 21.27 1.79
CA GLY A 24 -9.76 22.24 1.49
C GLY A 24 -9.84 22.70 0.03
N LYS A 25 -8.99 22.15 -0.85
CA LYS A 25 -8.89 22.50 -2.26
C LYS A 25 -9.81 21.61 -3.08
N HIS A 26 -10.49 22.23 -4.02
CA HIS A 26 -11.26 21.51 -5.03
C HIS A 26 -10.34 21.08 -6.19
N PHE A 27 -10.73 20.05 -6.93
CA PHE A 27 -10.02 19.58 -8.13
C PHE A 27 -11.01 19.28 -9.24
N LYS A 28 -10.64 19.62 -10.48
CA LYS A 28 -11.41 19.33 -11.69
C LYS A 28 -10.44 18.95 -12.81
N SER A 29 -10.48 17.68 -13.20
CA SER A 29 -9.66 17.13 -14.28
C SER A 29 -10.10 17.64 -15.65
N ASP A 30 -9.13 17.75 -16.59
CA ASP A 30 -9.39 18.08 -18.00
C ASP A 30 -10.20 17.03 -18.73
N ILE A 31 -10.22 15.79 -18.24
CA ILE A 31 -10.99 14.70 -18.85
C ILE A 31 -12.47 15.05 -19.03
N ILE A 32 -13.02 15.89 -18.15
CA ILE A 32 -14.42 16.34 -18.19
C ILE A 32 -14.68 17.23 -19.43
N ASN A 33 -13.68 17.94 -19.93
CA ASN A 33 -13.81 18.77 -21.13
C ASN A 33 -13.90 17.94 -22.41
N HIS A 34 -13.32 16.74 -22.40
CA HIS A 34 -13.31 15.78 -23.52
C HIS A 34 -14.40 14.70 -23.37
N TRP A 35 -15.49 15.00 -22.64
CA TRP A 35 -16.56 14.04 -22.35
C TRP A 35 -17.13 13.37 -23.60
N LYS A 36 -17.21 14.09 -24.73
CA LYS A 36 -17.74 13.55 -25.99
C LYS A 36 -16.72 12.71 -26.78
N ASP A 37 -15.43 12.88 -26.49
CA ASP A 37 -14.35 12.16 -27.14
C ASP A 37 -14.01 10.85 -26.41
N ILE A 38 -14.59 10.65 -25.21
CA ILE A 38 -14.38 9.50 -24.35
C ILE A 38 -15.71 8.79 -24.17
N ASP A 39 -15.73 7.47 -24.39
CA ASP A 39 -16.93 6.66 -24.18
C ASP A 39 -17.14 6.39 -22.68
N ILE A 40 -17.80 7.33 -22.01
CA ILE A 40 -18.09 7.23 -20.57
C ILE A 40 -19.29 6.31 -20.37
N GLU A 41 -19.05 5.12 -19.81
CA GLU A 41 -20.12 4.15 -19.55
C GLU A 41 -20.89 4.46 -18.25
N GLN A 42 -20.18 4.85 -17.19
CA GLN A 42 -20.73 4.99 -15.84
C GLN A 42 -20.09 6.16 -15.10
N VAL A 43 -20.86 6.78 -14.20
CA VAL A 43 -20.41 7.91 -13.38
C VAL A 43 -20.84 7.70 -11.93
N LYS A 44 -19.91 7.80 -10.97
CA LYS A 44 -20.21 7.67 -9.53
C LYS A 44 -19.97 9.00 -8.81
N VAL A 45 -20.97 9.49 -8.11
CA VAL A 45 -20.84 10.58 -7.12
C VAL A 45 -20.74 9.95 -5.75
N VAL A 46 -19.73 10.34 -4.98
CA VAL A 46 -19.47 9.82 -3.63
C VAL A 46 -19.25 10.97 -2.67
N ILE A 47 -19.91 10.91 -1.52
CA ILE A 47 -19.74 11.86 -0.42
C ILE A 47 -18.83 11.21 0.61
N TYR A 48 -17.67 11.81 0.84
CA TYR A 48 -16.74 11.39 1.87
C TYR A 48 -16.81 12.31 3.07
N ARG A 49 -16.72 11.70 4.25
CA ARG A 49 -16.53 12.40 5.51
C ARG A 49 -15.60 11.56 6.38
N ASP A 50 -14.57 12.19 6.94
CA ASP A 50 -13.55 11.53 7.74
C ASP A 50 -12.97 10.28 7.05
N SER A 51 -12.74 10.40 5.73
CA SER A 51 -12.27 9.33 4.83
C SER A 51 -13.20 8.12 4.67
N LEU A 52 -14.45 8.22 5.13
CA LEU A 52 -15.48 7.20 4.99
C LEU A 52 -16.54 7.63 3.97
N GLU A 53 -16.90 6.71 3.07
CA GLU A 53 -18.01 6.87 2.13
C GLU A 53 -19.33 6.94 2.90
N GLN A 54 -19.99 8.10 2.88
CA GLN A 54 -21.24 8.36 3.62
C GLN A 54 -22.48 8.08 2.75
N ALA A 55 -22.39 8.46 1.48
CA ALA A 55 -23.48 8.31 0.51
C ALA A 55 -22.91 8.23 -0.90
N PHE A 56 -23.64 7.58 -1.80
CA PHE A 56 -23.27 7.51 -3.20
C PHE A 56 -24.48 7.54 -4.13
N LEU A 57 -24.24 8.00 -5.35
CA LEU A 57 -25.14 7.97 -6.48
C LEU A 57 -24.39 7.44 -7.69
N HIS A 58 -24.94 6.46 -8.39
CA HIS A 58 -24.31 5.82 -9.54
C HIS A 58 -25.19 5.95 -10.76
N PHE A 59 -24.62 6.43 -11.85
CA PHE A 59 -25.34 6.80 -13.06
C PHE A 59 -24.80 6.06 -14.28
N ASN A 60 -25.70 5.88 -15.25
CA ASN A 60 -25.34 5.57 -16.62
C ASN A 60 -24.78 6.85 -17.28
N GLY A 61 -23.55 6.76 -17.79
CA GLY A 61 -22.89 7.84 -18.52
C GLY A 61 -23.00 7.72 -20.04
N SER A 62 -23.44 6.57 -20.57
CA SER A 62 -23.45 6.33 -22.00
C SER A 62 -24.45 7.23 -22.72
N GLY A 63 -24.00 7.85 -23.80
CA GLY A 63 -24.81 8.81 -24.58
C GLY A 63 -25.09 10.15 -23.89
N THR A 64 -24.51 10.38 -22.70
CA THR A 64 -24.71 11.63 -21.94
C THR A 64 -23.70 12.71 -22.33
N ASP A 65 -23.83 13.90 -21.75
CA ASP A 65 -22.83 14.95 -21.78
C ASP A 65 -22.46 15.39 -20.36
N LYS A 66 -21.41 16.20 -20.23
CA LYS A 66 -20.88 16.70 -18.95
C LYS A 66 -21.89 17.47 -18.09
N LYS A 67 -23.06 17.85 -18.61
CA LYS A 67 -24.12 18.58 -17.91
C LYS A 67 -25.34 17.71 -17.58
N ASN A 68 -25.63 16.69 -18.38
CA ASN A 68 -26.90 15.95 -18.33
C ASN A 68 -26.82 14.54 -17.72
N TRP A 69 -25.61 14.00 -17.50
CA TRP A 69 -25.42 12.66 -16.90
C TRP A 69 -26.03 12.53 -15.49
N PHE A 70 -26.04 13.62 -14.72
CA PHE A 70 -26.61 13.66 -13.38
C PHE A 70 -28.12 13.89 -13.46
N SER A 71 -28.87 12.82 -13.65
CA SER A 71 -30.33 12.85 -13.75
C SER A 71 -30.96 11.63 -13.07
N GLN A 72 -32.22 11.76 -12.64
CA GLN A 72 -32.95 10.64 -12.03
C GLN A 72 -33.08 9.45 -13.00
N ASN A 73 -33.33 9.72 -14.28
CA ASN A 73 -33.46 8.69 -15.31
C ASN A 73 -32.15 7.91 -15.53
N GLY A 74 -31.01 8.60 -15.41
CA GLY A 74 -29.70 7.98 -15.50
C GLY A 74 -29.30 7.18 -14.26
N LEU A 75 -30.04 7.26 -13.14
CA LEU A 75 -29.66 6.65 -11.87
C LEU A 75 -29.79 5.12 -11.91
N LEU A 76 -28.64 4.45 -11.85
CA LEU A 76 -28.53 2.99 -11.77
C LEU A 76 -28.81 2.51 -10.36
N ASN A 77 -28.03 2.98 -9.37
CA ASN A 77 -28.21 2.70 -7.95
C ASN A 77 -27.75 3.86 -7.05
N SER A 78 -28.12 3.82 -5.77
CA SER A 78 -27.75 4.82 -4.77
C SER A 78 -27.75 4.22 -3.37
N SER A 79 -27.13 4.92 -2.42
CA SER A 79 -27.28 4.64 -0.98
C SER A 79 -28.68 4.97 -0.45
N TYR A 80 -29.44 5.79 -1.20
CA TYR A 80 -30.81 6.16 -0.86
C TYR A 80 -31.83 5.21 -1.48
N ILE A 81 -32.73 4.66 -0.66
CA ILE A 81 -33.68 3.61 -1.08
C ILE A 81 -34.93 4.16 -1.78
N ASP A 82 -35.22 5.45 -1.57
CA ASP A 82 -36.41 6.15 -2.04
C ASP A 82 -36.13 7.09 -3.22
N LEU A 83 -34.86 7.31 -3.55
CA LEU A 83 -34.46 8.33 -4.53
C LEU A 83 -34.88 7.98 -5.96
N LYS A 84 -34.78 6.71 -6.36
CA LYS A 84 -35.13 6.27 -7.71
C LYS A 84 -36.63 6.32 -7.99
N THR A 85 -37.45 6.10 -6.95
CA THR A 85 -38.91 6.13 -7.03
C THR A 85 -39.51 7.47 -6.61
N ALA A 86 -38.68 8.42 -6.19
CA ALA A 86 -39.11 9.75 -5.81
C ALA A 86 -39.89 10.42 -6.94
N SER A 87 -41.16 10.72 -6.71
CA SER A 87 -41.97 11.40 -7.71
C SER A 87 -41.72 12.91 -7.69
N PRO A 88 -41.51 13.53 -8.88
CA PRO A 88 -41.29 14.97 -9.04
C PRO A 88 -42.57 15.81 -8.96
N GLY A 89 -43.63 15.30 -8.32
CA GLY A 89 -44.98 15.90 -8.28
C GLY A 89 -45.11 17.25 -7.55
N VAL A 90 -44.05 18.04 -7.44
CA VAL A 90 -44.05 19.38 -6.84
C VAL A 90 -43.33 20.35 -7.75
N SER A 91 -43.87 21.56 -7.91
CA SER A 91 -43.17 22.66 -8.58
C SER A 91 -41.79 22.88 -7.94
N GLY A 92 -40.74 22.99 -8.75
CA GLY A 92 -39.38 23.19 -8.25
C GLY A 92 -38.65 21.90 -7.87
N TYR A 93 -39.05 20.76 -8.42
CA TYR A 93 -38.23 19.55 -8.38
C TYR A 93 -36.96 19.74 -9.24
N HIS A 94 -35.82 19.40 -8.65
CA HIS A 94 -34.50 19.40 -9.26
C HIS A 94 -33.85 18.04 -9.02
N PHE A 95 -33.31 17.49 -10.10
CA PHE A 95 -32.30 16.43 -10.08
C PHE A 95 -31.37 16.73 -11.24
N SER A 96 -30.49 17.72 -11.04
CA SER A 96 -29.58 18.19 -12.08
C SER A 96 -28.35 18.88 -11.50
N ILE A 97 -27.30 18.96 -12.31
CA ILE A 97 -26.08 19.71 -11.98
C ILE A 97 -26.40 21.20 -11.81
N GLU A 98 -27.25 21.75 -12.68
CA GLU A 98 -27.67 23.17 -12.65
C GLU A 98 -28.43 23.50 -11.38
N GLY A 99 -29.29 22.58 -10.92
CA GLY A 99 -30.11 22.77 -9.73
C GLY A 99 -30.91 24.07 -9.80
N HIS A 100 -30.90 24.85 -8.71
CA HIS A 100 -31.61 26.12 -8.61
C HIS A 100 -30.63 27.29 -8.71
N SER A 101 -30.50 27.85 -9.92
CA SER A 101 -29.53 28.90 -10.25
C SER A 101 -29.69 30.17 -9.41
N LYS A 102 -30.92 30.61 -9.13
CA LYS A 102 -31.21 31.82 -8.34
C LYS A 102 -30.69 31.72 -6.90
N SER A 103 -30.74 30.54 -6.30
CA SER A 103 -30.20 30.30 -4.95
C SER A 103 -28.76 29.76 -4.98
N ARG A 104 -28.13 29.64 -6.16
CA ARG A 104 -26.79 29.08 -6.34
C ARG A 104 -26.65 27.67 -5.74
N ARG A 105 -27.67 26.85 -5.94
CA ARG A 105 -27.75 25.45 -5.51
C ARG A 105 -27.41 24.54 -6.67
N ARG A 106 -26.24 23.89 -6.63
CA ARG A 106 -25.72 22.99 -7.67
C ARG A 106 -25.83 21.53 -7.24
N PHE A 107 -25.76 20.61 -8.19
CA PHE A 107 -25.96 19.17 -7.94
C PHE A 107 -27.14 18.93 -6.99
N PHE A 108 -28.27 19.54 -7.32
CA PHE A 108 -29.39 19.65 -6.41
C PHE A 108 -30.38 18.53 -6.68
N VAL A 109 -30.68 17.77 -5.61
CA VAL A 109 -31.58 16.62 -5.60
C VAL A 109 -32.57 16.80 -4.47
N ASN A 110 -33.77 17.28 -4.78
CA ASN A 110 -34.79 17.60 -3.79
C ASN A 110 -36.08 16.81 -3.96
N LYS A 111 -36.77 16.57 -2.85
CA LYS A 111 -38.11 15.98 -2.81
C LYS A 111 -39.20 17.04 -2.84
N SER A 112 -38.92 18.19 -2.20
CA SER A 112 -39.80 19.36 -2.10
C SER A 112 -38.98 20.64 -2.18
N PHE A 113 -39.59 21.70 -2.73
CA PHE A 113 -38.98 23.03 -2.82
C PHE A 113 -40.03 24.09 -2.47
N GLY A 114 -40.20 24.33 -1.17
CA GLY A 114 -41.23 25.23 -0.62
C GLY A 114 -40.65 26.42 0.13
N GLY A 115 -39.33 26.63 0.07
CA GLY A 115 -38.60 27.60 0.86
C GLY A 115 -37.90 26.95 2.06
N CYS A 116 -37.05 27.71 2.75
CA CYS A 116 -36.07 27.17 3.70
C CYS A 116 -36.64 26.19 4.75
N GLY A 117 -37.84 26.42 5.27
CA GLY A 117 -38.46 25.52 6.27
C GLY A 117 -39.10 24.24 5.70
N MET A 118 -39.31 24.20 4.39
CA MET A 118 -40.01 23.13 3.67
C MET A 118 -39.14 22.41 2.64
N ASP A 119 -37.94 22.94 2.39
CA ASP A 119 -36.96 22.33 1.52
C ASP A 119 -36.50 20.99 2.12
N ALA A 120 -36.71 19.91 1.37
CA ALA A 120 -36.31 18.58 1.76
C ALA A 120 -35.76 17.85 0.54
N GLY A 121 -34.81 16.95 0.78
CA GLY A 121 -34.08 16.30 -0.30
C GLY A 121 -32.92 15.44 0.18
N TRP A 122 -32.06 15.09 -0.76
CA TRP A 122 -30.97 14.15 -0.58
C TRP A 122 -29.61 14.80 -0.69
N LEU A 123 -29.43 15.74 -1.62
CA LEU A 123 -28.13 16.34 -1.92
C LEU A 123 -28.28 17.76 -2.44
N LEU A 124 -27.37 18.62 -2.02
CA LEU A 124 -27.19 19.99 -2.45
C LEU A 124 -25.72 20.38 -2.31
N VAL A 125 -25.13 20.94 -3.36
CA VAL A 125 -23.90 21.72 -3.27
C VAL A 125 -24.26 23.20 -3.26
N SER A 126 -24.15 23.85 -2.10
CA SER A 126 -24.44 25.27 -1.94
C SER A 126 -23.21 26.12 -2.25
N GLU A 127 -23.38 27.08 -3.16
CA GLU A 127 -22.47 28.19 -3.37
C GLU A 127 -23.07 29.54 -2.91
N GLY A 128 -24.28 29.51 -2.34
CA GLY A 128 -25.03 30.69 -1.88
C GLY A 128 -25.29 30.65 -0.37
N SER A 129 -25.98 31.68 0.12
CA SER A 129 -26.31 31.84 1.54
C SER A 129 -27.78 32.26 1.73
N VAL A 130 -28.69 31.65 0.96
CA VAL A 130 -30.11 32.04 0.93
C VAL A 130 -30.84 31.56 2.19
N CYS A 131 -30.62 30.31 2.57
CA CYS A 131 -31.18 29.73 3.79
C CYS A 131 -30.13 29.62 4.90
N SER A 132 -30.57 29.59 6.15
CA SER A 132 -29.69 29.48 7.32
C SER A 132 -28.83 28.22 7.32
N TYR A 133 -29.32 27.12 6.76
CA TYR A 133 -28.55 25.87 6.59
C TYR A 133 -27.50 25.95 5.48
N GLU A 134 -27.45 27.05 4.72
CA GLU A 134 -26.44 27.32 3.68
C GLU A 134 -25.40 28.34 4.14
N SER A 135 -25.54 28.89 5.35
CA SER A 135 -24.72 29.99 5.87
C SER A 135 -23.32 29.57 6.28
N PHE A 136 -22.53 29.09 5.32
CA PHE A 136 -21.12 28.79 5.47
C PHE A 136 -20.31 29.73 4.57
N ASN A 137 -19.13 30.17 5.03
CA ASN A 137 -18.26 31.10 4.27
C ASN A 137 -17.58 30.46 3.05
N THR A 138 -17.94 29.22 2.70
CA THR A 138 -17.31 28.41 1.67
C THR A 138 -18.35 27.53 0.96
N LEU A 139 -17.97 26.99 -0.20
CA LEU A 139 -18.72 25.94 -0.87
C LEU A 139 -19.03 24.81 0.11
N THR A 140 -20.31 24.44 0.23
CA THR A 140 -20.75 23.46 1.22
C THR A 140 -21.59 22.37 0.57
N ILE A 141 -21.27 21.12 0.92
CA ILE A 141 -22.05 19.95 0.52
C ILE A 141 -23.01 19.62 1.65
N ILE A 142 -24.30 19.70 1.37
CA ILE A 142 -25.40 19.38 2.28
C ILE A 142 -26.07 18.12 1.75
N TYR A 143 -26.16 17.09 2.57
CA TYR A 143 -26.71 15.81 2.17
C TYR A 143 -27.47 15.15 3.31
N SER A 144 -28.42 14.28 2.97
CA SER A 144 -29.12 13.47 3.95
C SER A 144 -28.20 12.36 4.47
N PRO A 145 -27.89 12.29 5.78
CA PRO A 145 -27.12 11.20 6.37
C PRO A 145 -27.92 9.90 6.54
N THR A 146 -29.23 9.90 6.31
CA THR A 146 -30.05 8.67 6.33
C THR A 146 -30.07 8.02 4.94
N ASN A 147 -30.72 6.86 4.80
CA ASN A 147 -30.97 6.24 3.50
C ASN A 147 -32.21 6.80 2.78
N THR A 148 -32.76 7.94 3.22
CA THR A 148 -33.93 8.63 2.62
C THR A 148 -33.70 10.13 2.55
N TYR A 149 -34.64 10.90 1.97
CA TYR A 149 -34.59 12.36 2.08
C TYR A 149 -34.84 12.84 3.52
N MET A 150 -34.42 14.07 3.83
CA MET A 150 -34.81 14.80 5.03
C MET A 150 -34.96 16.29 4.76
N LYS A 151 -35.53 17.04 5.70
CA LYS A 151 -35.56 18.50 5.61
C LYS A 151 -34.14 19.05 5.70
N MET A 152 -33.83 20.01 4.84
CA MET A 152 -32.50 20.62 4.78
C MET A 152 -32.13 21.34 6.08
N ILE A 153 -33.12 21.96 6.73
CA ILE A 153 -32.94 22.63 8.03
C ILE A 153 -32.63 21.67 9.18
N ASP A 154 -33.02 20.40 9.05
CA ASP A 154 -32.81 19.37 10.08
C ASP A 154 -31.44 18.67 9.89
N ILE A 155 -30.76 18.91 8.77
CA ILE A 155 -29.38 18.45 8.55
C ILE A 155 -28.48 19.26 9.48
N LYS A 156 -28.28 18.72 10.68
CA LYS A 156 -27.28 19.26 11.59
C LYS A 156 -25.92 19.01 10.96
N ALA A 157 -25.16 20.07 10.75
CA ALA A 157 -23.71 19.95 10.67
C ALA A 157 -23.31 19.20 11.94
N SER A 158 -22.92 17.94 11.80
CA SER A 158 -22.53 17.15 12.95
C SER A 158 -21.18 17.72 13.36
N THR A 159 -21.17 18.75 14.19
CA THR A 159 -20.04 18.93 15.07
C THR A 159 -19.99 17.64 15.88
N CYS A 160 -19.02 16.78 15.57
CA CYS A 160 -18.49 15.89 16.60
C CYS A 160 -18.00 16.86 17.68
N GLN A 161 -18.85 17.19 18.65
CA GLN A 161 -18.34 17.76 19.87
C GLN A 161 -17.49 16.65 20.47
N PRO A 162 -16.17 16.85 20.66
CA PRO A 162 -15.43 15.93 21.48
C PRO A 162 -16.12 15.92 22.84
N LEU A 163 -16.59 14.74 23.26
CA LEU A 163 -16.96 14.51 24.65
C LEU A 163 -15.69 14.73 25.46
N ALA A 164 -15.51 15.97 25.92
CA ALA A 164 -14.58 16.29 26.97
C ALA A 164 -15.15 15.68 28.26
N HIS A 165 -14.86 14.41 28.53
CA HIS A 165 -14.19 13.99 29.75
C HIS A 165 -14.07 12.46 29.86
N GLN A 166 -12.89 12.10 30.35
CA GLN A 166 -12.53 10.86 31.04
C GLN A 166 -12.46 9.57 30.20
N ALA A 167 -11.20 9.25 29.87
CA ALA A 167 -10.71 7.89 29.93
C ALA A 167 -11.19 7.24 31.23
N ASP A 168 -11.98 6.16 31.14
CA ASP A 168 -11.73 4.90 31.85
C ASP A 168 -12.87 3.88 31.63
N ILE A 169 -12.44 2.67 31.25
CA ILE A 169 -13.02 1.35 31.57
C ILE A 169 -14.35 0.93 30.89
N CYS A 170 -14.25 -0.18 30.17
CA CYS A 170 -15.33 -0.93 29.53
C CYS A 170 -16.13 -1.76 30.57
N SER A 171 -17.47 -1.64 30.62
CA SER A 171 -18.38 -2.64 31.22
C SER A 171 -19.85 -2.46 30.78
N THR A 172 -20.40 -3.51 30.15
CA THR A 172 -21.82 -3.99 30.06
C THR A 172 -22.95 -3.08 29.50
N PRO A 173 -24.07 -3.68 28.99
CA PRO A 173 -24.87 -3.08 27.92
C PRO A 173 -25.97 -2.16 28.46
N VAL A 174 -25.92 -0.88 28.08
CA VAL A 174 -27.03 0.06 28.27
C VAL A 174 -27.94 -0.03 27.05
N GLN A 175 -29.21 -0.41 27.26
CA GLN A 175 -30.26 -0.26 26.26
C GLN A 175 -30.49 1.24 26.00
N LEU A 176 -30.05 1.73 24.85
CA LEU A 176 -30.42 3.07 24.36
C LEU A 176 -31.56 2.93 23.36
N ALA A 177 -32.75 3.37 23.79
CA ALA A 177 -33.85 3.67 22.90
C ALA A 177 -33.60 5.01 22.19
N SER A 178 -33.98 5.08 20.91
CA SER A 178 -34.19 6.27 20.09
C SER A 178 -32.99 6.89 19.34
N SER A 179 -32.91 6.49 18.05
CA SER A 179 -32.40 7.18 16.86
C SER A 179 -31.31 8.26 17.02
N SER A 180 -30.05 7.84 17.01
CA SER A 180 -28.96 8.65 16.46
C SER A 180 -27.81 7.71 16.11
N TYR A 181 -27.66 7.37 14.83
CA TYR A 181 -26.51 6.58 14.38
C TYR A 181 -25.28 7.49 14.33
N CYS A 182 -24.59 7.64 15.46
CA CYS A 182 -23.14 7.84 15.42
C CYS A 182 -22.52 6.44 15.40
N TYR A 183 -21.97 6.03 14.26
CA TYR A 183 -20.98 4.97 14.30
C TYR A 183 -19.77 5.57 15.02
N GLN A 184 -19.53 5.15 16.26
CA GLN A 184 -18.21 5.33 16.86
C GLN A 184 -17.28 4.48 16.00
N LEU A 185 -16.31 5.10 15.33
CA LEU A 185 -15.10 4.38 14.98
C LEU A 185 -14.55 3.88 16.32
N CYS A 186 -14.79 2.61 16.63
CA CYS A 186 -13.76 1.84 17.30
C CYS A 186 -12.58 1.85 16.33
N ASN A 187 -11.79 2.93 16.38
CA ASN A 187 -10.37 2.79 16.24
C ASN A 187 -9.99 1.86 17.38
N LYS A 188 -10.13 0.55 17.13
CA LYS A 188 -9.11 -0.36 17.57
C LYS A 188 -7.87 0.31 17.01
N SER A 189 -7.12 1.01 17.86
CA SER A 189 -5.74 1.28 17.55
C SER A 189 -5.22 -0.12 17.24
N LEU A 190 -5.12 -0.43 15.95
CA LEU A 190 -4.09 -1.34 15.52
C LEU A 190 -2.87 -0.72 16.17
N PRO A 191 -2.30 -1.39 17.20
CA PRO A 191 -1.22 -0.80 17.94
C PRO A 191 -0.22 -0.33 16.89
N GLU A 192 0.28 0.87 17.08
CA GLU A 192 1.24 1.56 16.21
C GLU A 192 2.59 0.82 16.24
N ASN A 193 2.52 -0.48 16.02
CA ASN A 193 3.61 -1.39 15.86
C ASN A 193 3.86 -1.36 14.36
N ASN A 194 4.63 -0.34 14.00
CA ASN A 194 5.36 -0.14 12.77
C ASN A 194 4.54 -0.23 11.48
N LEU A 195 4.12 0.94 10.98
CA LEU A 195 3.70 1.14 9.58
C LEU A 195 4.70 0.50 8.58
N GLN A 196 5.97 0.50 8.94
CA GLN A 196 7.07 -0.10 8.18
C GLN A 196 6.94 -1.63 8.08
N ASP A 197 6.47 -2.31 9.13
CA ASP A 197 6.26 -3.77 9.12
C ASP A 197 5.09 -4.15 8.22
N LYS A 198 4.07 -3.29 8.08
CA LYS A 198 2.96 -3.53 7.16
C LYS A 198 3.38 -3.32 5.70
N VAL A 199 4.15 -2.28 5.42
CA VAL A 199 4.71 -2.04 4.08
C VAL A 199 5.62 -3.20 3.68
N GLN A 200 6.50 -3.65 4.57
CA GLN A 200 7.39 -4.79 4.32
C GLN A 200 6.63 -6.11 4.17
N ASN A 201 5.55 -6.34 4.93
CA ASN A 201 4.72 -7.52 4.78
C ASN A 201 3.92 -7.53 3.48
N LEU A 202 3.39 -6.38 3.02
CA LEU A 202 2.73 -6.27 1.72
C LEU A 202 3.71 -6.48 0.57
N GLU A 203 4.92 -5.92 0.66
CA GLU A 203 5.98 -6.17 -0.33
C GLU A 203 6.32 -7.66 -0.40
N LYS A 204 6.44 -8.34 0.74
CA LYS A 204 6.72 -9.78 0.82
C LYS A 204 5.58 -10.65 0.28
N LEU A 205 4.32 -10.26 0.52
CA LEU A 205 3.14 -10.95 0.00
C LEU A 205 2.98 -10.81 -1.52
N LEU A 206 3.36 -9.65 -2.07
CA LEU A 206 3.28 -9.38 -3.52
C LEU A 206 4.49 -9.93 -4.28
N LYS A 207 5.58 -10.27 -3.60
CA LYS A 207 6.76 -10.87 -4.21
C LYS A 207 6.50 -12.36 -4.50
N VAL A 208 6.13 -12.65 -5.72
CA VAL A 208 5.96 -14.03 -6.20
C VAL A 208 7.26 -14.81 -6.02
N ASP A 209 7.23 -15.90 -5.25
CA ASP A 209 8.38 -16.79 -5.09
C ASP A 209 8.72 -17.44 -6.43
N ARG A 210 9.90 -17.09 -6.96
CA ARG A 210 10.42 -17.61 -8.23
C ARG A 210 10.41 -19.14 -8.25
N LYS A 211 10.64 -19.82 -7.12
CA LYS A 211 10.63 -21.29 -7.03
C LYS A 211 9.23 -21.89 -7.06
N ALA A 212 8.22 -21.13 -6.64
CA ALA A 212 6.82 -21.55 -6.73
C ALA A 212 6.23 -21.35 -8.13
N THR A 213 6.86 -20.54 -8.98
CA THR A 213 6.37 -20.27 -10.34
C THR A 213 6.30 -21.54 -11.20
N SER A 214 5.28 -21.60 -12.06
CA SER A 214 5.12 -22.67 -13.05
C SER A 214 6.35 -22.79 -13.96
N LYS A 215 6.98 -21.66 -14.31
CA LYS A 215 8.20 -21.62 -15.13
C LYS A 215 9.39 -22.31 -14.45
N TYR A 216 9.62 -22.04 -13.16
CA TYR A 216 10.67 -22.72 -12.40
C TYR A 216 10.34 -24.20 -12.18
N ARG A 217 9.09 -24.52 -11.81
CA ARG A 217 8.62 -25.91 -11.69
C ARG A 217 8.84 -26.70 -12.99
N ARG A 218 8.57 -26.10 -14.15
CA ARG A 218 8.82 -26.71 -15.45
C ARG A 218 10.30 -26.88 -15.78
N SER A 219 11.18 -26.01 -15.26
CA SER A 219 12.64 -26.16 -15.45
C SER A 219 13.25 -27.31 -14.64
N ILE A 220 12.57 -27.76 -13.58
CA ILE A 220 13.02 -28.88 -12.72
C ILE A 220 12.24 -30.18 -12.93
N THR A 221 11.20 -30.19 -13.77
CA THR A 221 10.54 -31.43 -14.21
C THR A 221 11.38 -32.10 -15.30
N SER A 222 12.46 -32.76 -14.91
CA SER A 222 12.97 -33.90 -15.66
C SER A 222 12.11 -35.13 -15.32
N ALA A 223 11.80 -35.96 -16.30
CA ALA A 223 11.15 -37.25 -16.04
C ALA A 223 11.95 -38.03 -14.97
N PRO A 224 11.29 -38.64 -13.97
CA PRO A 224 12.00 -39.43 -12.97
C PRO A 224 12.47 -40.74 -13.62
N ASP A 225 13.58 -40.67 -14.36
CA ASP A 225 14.25 -41.86 -14.87
C ASP A 225 15.09 -42.44 -13.74
N ASN A 226 14.54 -43.44 -13.05
CA ASN A 226 15.31 -44.27 -12.15
C ASN A 226 16.17 -45.25 -12.96
N ARG A 227 17.10 -44.73 -13.78
CA ARG A 227 18.08 -45.54 -14.48
C ARG A 227 19.24 -45.82 -13.53
N PHE A 228 19.14 -46.96 -12.84
CA PHE A 228 20.12 -47.53 -11.89
C PHE A 228 21.58 -47.42 -12.37
N SER A 229 21.79 -47.45 -13.68
CA SER A 229 23.09 -47.30 -14.33
C SER A 229 23.78 -45.94 -14.06
N SER A 230 23.07 -44.81 -14.04
CA SER A 230 23.74 -43.48 -14.01
C SER A 230 24.41 -43.17 -12.68
N LYS A 231 23.74 -43.41 -11.55
CA LYS A 231 24.30 -43.20 -10.20
C LYS A 231 25.42 -44.20 -9.88
N THR A 232 25.29 -45.42 -10.37
CA THR A 232 26.27 -46.50 -10.14
C THR A 232 27.52 -46.31 -11.00
N MET A 233 27.37 -45.93 -12.28
CA MET A 233 28.50 -45.72 -13.20
C MET A 233 29.35 -44.49 -12.81
N GLY A 234 28.71 -43.41 -12.31
CA GLY A 234 29.43 -42.23 -11.83
C GLY A 234 30.30 -42.51 -10.59
N LEU A 235 29.79 -43.31 -9.64
CA LEU A 235 30.54 -43.70 -8.44
C LEU A 235 31.71 -44.63 -8.79
N VAL A 236 31.49 -45.60 -9.68
CA VAL A 236 32.53 -46.55 -10.12
C VAL A 236 33.65 -45.80 -10.85
N GLY A 237 33.32 -44.86 -11.74
CA GLY A 237 34.31 -44.04 -12.44
C GLY A 237 35.18 -43.20 -11.50
N ALA A 238 34.57 -42.56 -10.49
CA ALA A 238 35.30 -41.77 -9.50
C ALA A 238 36.26 -42.63 -8.65
N MET A 239 35.83 -43.83 -8.25
CA MET A 239 36.69 -44.76 -7.49
C MET A 239 37.89 -45.25 -8.33
N CYS A 240 37.69 -45.58 -9.60
CA CYS A 240 38.79 -46.01 -10.47
C CYS A 240 39.86 -44.93 -10.64
N ILE A 241 39.45 -43.67 -10.83
CA ILE A 241 40.38 -42.55 -10.98
C ILE A 241 41.14 -42.31 -9.67
N ALA A 242 40.45 -42.35 -8.52
CA ALA A 242 41.07 -42.16 -7.21
C ALA A 242 42.14 -43.22 -6.89
N LEU A 243 41.90 -44.48 -7.25
CA LEU A 243 42.87 -45.56 -7.05
C LEU A 243 44.14 -45.38 -7.88
N VAL A 244 44.00 -44.98 -9.15
CA VAL A 244 45.15 -44.77 -10.04
C VAL A 244 46.00 -43.59 -9.57
N VAL A 245 45.37 -42.46 -9.23
CA VAL A 245 46.08 -41.27 -8.73
C VAL A 245 46.73 -41.57 -7.38
N GLY A 246 46.03 -42.28 -6.49
CA GLY A 246 46.56 -42.70 -5.20
C GLY A 246 47.81 -43.57 -5.33
N PHE A 247 47.83 -44.50 -6.30
CA PHE A 247 48.99 -45.37 -6.55
C PHE A 247 50.21 -44.60 -7.07
N ILE A 248 50.01 -43.62 -7.95
CA ILE A 248 51.10 -42.76 -8.43
C ILE A 248 51.70 -41.97 -7.26
N VAL A 249 50.85 -41.38 -6.43
CA VAL A 249 51.28 -40.61 -5.26
C VAL A 249 52.02 -41.48 -4.24
N THR A 250 51.59 -42.72 -3.99
CA THR A 250 52.29 -43.61 -3.05
C THR A 250 53.66 -44.06 -3.56
N LEU A 251 53.79 -44.36 -4.86
CA LEU A 251 55.10 -44.65 -5.46
C LEU A 251 56.06 -43.46 -5.36
N ASP A 252 55.57 -42.25 -5.61
CA ASP A 252 56.35 -41.02 -5.46
C ASP A 252 56.74 -40.77 -4.00
N CYS A 253 55.84 -41.00 -3.04
CA CYS A 253 56.13 -40.93 -1.61
C CYS A 253 57.22 -41.92 -1.18
N VAL A 254 57.22 -43.16 -1.69
CA VAL A 254 58.26 -44.15 -1.38
C VAL A 254 59.61 -43.74 -1.98
N ASN A 255 59.62 -43.26 -3.23
CA ASN A 255 60.84 -42.77 -3.87
C ASN A 255 61.44 -41.55 -3.15
N ILE A 256 60.59 -40.62 -2.69
CA ILE A 256 61.01 -39.46 -1.90
C ILE A 256 61.53 -39.90 -0.52
N TYR A 257 60.86 -40.84 0.14
CA TYR A 257 61.29 -41.38 1.44
C TYR A 257 62.66 -42.09 1.34
N GLN A 258 62.87 -42.89 0.30
CA GLN A 258 64.17 -43.53 0.06
C GLN A 258 65.28 -42.54 -0.29
N LYS A 259 64.94 -41.42 -0.96
CA LYS A 259 65.90 -40.35 -1.25
C LYS A 259 66.28 -39.57 0.02
N CYS A 260 65.31 -39.28 0.90
CA CYS A 260 65.56 -38.67 2.22
C CYS A 260 66.37 -39.56 3.16
N SER A 261 66.17 -40.89 3.14
CA SER A 261 66.94 -41.80 4.02
C SER A 261 68.40 -41.98 3.58
N LYS A 262 68.70 -41.83 2.28
CA LYS A 262 70.07 -41.88 1.74
C LYS A 262 70.87 -40.61 2.02
N THR A 263 70.24 -39.43 2.01
CA THR A 263 70.91 -38.17 2.38
C THR A 263 71.36 -38.15 3.85
N ASN A 264 70.65 -38.86 4.75
CA ASN A 264 71.07 -39.02 6.15
C ASN A 264 72.23 -40.00 6.39
N LYS A 265 72.65 -40.80 5.38
CA LYS A 265 73.77 -41.74 5.49
C LYS A 265 75.09 -41.23 4.90
N VAL A 266 75.08 -40.09 4.19
CA VAL A 266 76.30 -39.54 3.54
C VAL A 266 76.98 -38.46 4.41
N THR A 267 76.31 -37.94 5.44
CA THR A 267 76.84 -36.86 6.30
C THR A 267 77.52 -37.35 7.59
N THR A 268 77.78 -38.66 7.75
CA THR A 268 78.39 -39.23 8.97
C THR A 268 79.63 -40.10 8.70
N VAL A 269 80.40 -39.82 7.65
CA VAL A 269 81.76 -40.36 7.47
C VAL A 269 82.66 -39.31 6.83
N LYS A 270 83.16 -38.35 7.63
CA LYS A 270 84.51 -37.80 7.44
C LYS A 270 84.94 -36.99 8.65
N GLU A 271 86.20 -37.26 9.04
CA GLU A 271 87.09 -36.51 9.93
C GLU A 271 87.18 -37.02 11.38
N ASP A 272 88.15 -37.92 11.56
CA ASP A 272 88.97 -38.04 12.76
C ASP A 272 90.44 -37.79 12.38
N CYS A 273 91.23 -37.39 13.37
CA CYS A 273 92.68 -37.15 13.45
C CYS A 273 93.17 -35.69 13.26
N THR A 274 93.38 -34.98 14.37
CA THR A 274 94.74 -34.81 14.93
C THR A 274 94.73 -34.31 16.38
N ASN A 275 95.56 -34.96 17.21
CA ASN A 275 95.84 -34.62 18.60
C ASN A 275 96.91 -33.53 18.73
N GLU A 276 96.90 -32.89 19.91
CA GLU A 276 98.05 -32.52 20.75
C GLU A 276 98.32 -31.04 21.08
N VAL A 277 98.64 -30.89 22.38
CA VAL A 277 99.46 -29.89 23.08
C VAL A 277 98.76 -28.78 23.88
N LYS A 278 99.07 -28.86 25.18
CA LYS A 278 98.62 -28.15 26.38
C LYS A 278 99.09 -26.69 26.54
N ARG A 279 98.46 -26.05 27.55
CA ARG A 279 98.83 -24.86 28.37
C ARG A 279 98.24 -23.55 27.82
N GLY A 280 97.61 -22.67 28.59
CA GLY A 280 97.34 -22.58 30.03
C GLY A 280 96.96 -21.12 30.37
N ILE A 281 96.11 -20.97 31.40
CA ILE A 281 95.90 -19.79 32.27
C ILE A 281 94.94 -18.68 31.76
N PRO A 282 94.13 -18.08 32.66
CA PRO A 282 92.83 -17.47 32.33
C PRO A 282 92.72 -15.96 32.67
N LEU A 283 91.50 -15.45 32.45
CA LEU A 283 90.76 -14.41 33.19
C LEU A 283 90.50 -13.06 32.51
N LYS A 284 89.22 -12.67 32.69
CA LYS A 284 88.62 -11.33 32.77
C LYS A 284 88.34 -10.62 31.43
N GLU A 285 87.28 -9.84 31.26
CA GLU A 285 86.03 -9.51 31.98
C GLU A 285 85.36 -8.43 31.11
N LYS A 286 84.03 -8.26 31.21
CA LYS A 286 83.25 -7.10 30.74
C LYS A 286 83.11 -6.97 29.21
N GLY A 287 81.95 -6.60 28.66
CA GLY A 287 80.73 -6.10 29.25
C GLY A 287 79.98 -5.32 28.16
N LYS A 288 78.64 -5.30 28.30
CA LYS A 288 77.67 -4.28 27.84
C LYS A 288 77.86 -3.65 26.45
N ASN A 289 76.85 -3.81 25.59
CA ASN A 289 75.77 -2.85 25.29
C ASN A 289 75.10 -3.33 23.97
N LYS A 290 73.81 -3.62 23.85
CA LYS A 290 72.64 -2.71 23.86
C LYS A 290 72.93 -1.38 23.17
N ASP A 291 72.35 -1.17 22.00
CA ASP A 291 71.31 -0.14 21.80
C ASP A 291 70.89 -0.08 20.33
N VAL A 292 69.56 -0.04 20.15
CA VAL A 292 68.77 0.53 19.03
C VAL A 292 68.86 -0.15 17.65
#